data_AF-A0A838RUZ9-F1
#
_entry.id   AF-A0A838RUZ9-F1
#
_cell.length_a   1.000
_cell.length_b   1.000
_cell.length_c   1.000
_cell.angle_alpha   90.00
_cell.angle_beta   90.00
_cell.angle_gamma   90.00
#
_symmetry.space_group_name_H-M   'P 1'
#
loop_
_entity.id
_entity.type
_entity.pdbx_description
1 polymer ?
#
loop_
_entity_poly.entity_id
_entity_poly.type
_entity_poly.pdbx_seq_one_letter_code
_entity_poly.pdbx_strand_id
1 'polypeptide(L)'
;MRDSADHTRMVRAMEQLSTWLGQATEEGPAALNSLRASTTETNDLAEAFRRAIDEYRRASRAAISLSVNGDSREMHPVVRDEIYRIGYEAIRNACAHSGGDRVEIMLAYAHDTHVAYP
;
A
#
# COMPACT_ATOMS: atom_id res chain seq x y z
N MET A 1 31.48 26.42 22.04
CA MET A 1 31.69 25.50 20.90
C MET A 1 30.76 24.26 20.96
N ARG A 2 29.52 24.40 21.47
CA ARG A 2 28.54 23.30 21.63
C ARG A 2 27.26 23.50 20.79
N ASP A 3 27.01 24.75 20.39
CA ASP A 3 25.79 25.24 19.72
C ASP A 3 25.75 24.92 18.20
N SER A 4 26.91 24.98 17.52
CA SER A 4 27.00 24.68 16.08
C SER A 4 26.76 23.21 15.75
N ALA A 5 27.18 22.29 16.63
CA ALA A 5 27.00 20.86 16.43
C ALA A 5 25.53 20.42 16.61
N ASP A 6 24.79 21.05 17.53
CA ASP A 6 23.35 20.82 17.70
C ASP A 6 22.55 21.40 16.53
N HIS A 7 22.93 22.58 16.03
CA HIS A 7 22.31 23.16 14.84
C HIS A 7 22.47 22.25 13.61
N THR A 8 23.67 21.69 13.37
CA THR A 8 23.90 20.76 12.25
C THR A 8 23.13 19.45 12.39
N ARG A 9 22.95 18.92 13.62
CA ARG A 9 22.12 17.73 13.85
C ARG A 9 20.64 18.00 13.58
N MET A 10 20.15 19.15 14.03
CA MET A 10 18.76 19.55 13.86
C MET A 10 18.42 19.78 12.39
N VAL A 11 19.31 20.41 11.62
CA VAL A 11 19.15 20.59 10.16
C VAL A 11 19.07 19.24 9.46
N ARG A 12 19.96 18.29 9.77
CA ARG A 12 19.91 16.94 9.17
C ARG A 12 18.64 16.18 9.55
N ALA A 13 18.20 16.26 10.81
CA ALA A 13 16.95 15.62 11.24
C ALA A 13 15.73 16.20 10.50
N MET A 14 15.74 17.51 10.22
CA MET A 14 14.67 18.19 9.49
C MET A 14 14.69 17.87 7.98
N GLU A 15 15.88 17.72 7.38
CA GLU A 15 16.04 17.23 6.01
C GLU A 15 15.55 15.78 5.85
N GLN A 16 15.87 14.92 6.83
CA GLN A 16 15.39 13.54 6.86
C GLN A 16 13.87 13.47 7.03
N LEU A 17 13.30 14.28 7.93
CA LEU A 17 11.84 14.40 8.08
C LEU A 17 11.17 14.89 6.79
N SER A 18 11.75 15.89 6.12
CA SER A 18 11.23 16.40 4.85
C SER A 18 11.28 15.34 3.76
N THR A 19 12.33 14.51 3.73
CA THR A 19 12.44 13.38 2.79
C THR A 19 11.38 12.32 3.09
N TRP A 20 11.19 11.94 4.35
CA TRP A 20 10.15 10.98 4.75
C TRP A 20 8.73 11.49 4.45
N LEU A 21 8.47 12.78 4.70
CA LEU A 21 7.19 13.41 4.37
C LEU A 21 6.98 13.54 2.86
N GLY A 22 8.05 13.88 2.11
CA GLY A 22 8.03 13.95 0.65
C GLY A 22 7.67 12.62 -0.01
N GLN A 23 8.31 11.53 0.44
CA GLN A 23 7.98 10.17 0.00
C GLN A 23 6.52 9.79 0.32
N ALA A 24 6.01 10.18 1.50
CA ALA A 24 4.61 9.93 1.86
C ALA A 24 3.59 10.73 1.00
N THR A 25 4.00 11.83 0.36
CA THR A 25 3.09 12.72 -0.39
C THR A 25 2.98 12.43 -1.89
N GLU A 26 3.92 11.69 -2.48
CA GLU A 26 3.89 11.37 -3.93
C GLU A 26 3.06 10.11 -4.25
N GLU A 27 2.76 9.30 -3.23
CA GLU A 27 2.22 7.94 -3.38
C GLU A 27 0.68 7.89 -3.36
N GLY A 28 0.04 8.87 -2.73
CA GLY A 28 -1.43 8.98 -2.69
C GLY A 28 -2.08 9.22 -4.07
N PRO A 29 -1.59 10.18 -4.88
CA PRO A 29 -2.16 10.47 -6.20
C PRO A 29 -1.96 9.35 -7.23
N ALA A 30 -0.81 8.66 -7.21
CA ALA A 30 -0.54 7.53 -8.10
C ALA A 30 -1.49 6.35 -7.82
N ALA A 31 -1.70 6.02 -6.53
CA ALA A 31 -2.66 5.02 -6.11
C ALA A 31 -4.09 5.37 -6.58
N LEU A 32 -4.53 6.62 -6.35
CA LEU A 32 -5.86 7.07 -6.76
C LEU A 32 -6.06 7.04 -8.29
N ASN A 33 -5.03 7.37 -9.08
CA ASN A 33 -5.09 7.33 -10.54
C ASN A 33 -5.19 5.89 -11.08
N SER A 34 -4.43 4.95 -10.50
CA SER A 34 -4.53 3.52 -10.85
C SER A 34 -5.92 2.95 -10.58
N LEU A 35 -6.57 3.41 -9.51
CA LEU A 35 -7.92 2.98 -9.16
C LEU A 35 -9.00 3.61 -10.06
N ARG A 36 -8.86 4.89 -10.42
CA ARG A 36 -9.74 5.59 -11.37
C ARG A 36 -9.71 4.96 -12.77
N ALA A 37 -8.55 4.47 -13.22
CA ALA A 37 -8.44 3.71 -14.48
C ALA A 37 -9.21 2.37 -14.45
N SER A 38 -9.59 1.86 -13.27
CA SER A 38 -10.35 0.62 -13.08
C SER A 38 -11.86 0.84 -12.90
N THR A 39 -12.34 2.08 -12.92
CA THR A 39 -13.74 2.42 -12.54
C THR A 39 -14.75 2.25 -13.68
N THR A 40 -14.31 1.95 -14.90
CA THR A 40 -15.20 1.82 -16.07
C THR A 40 -15.90 0.47 -16.20
N GLU A 41 -15.41 -0.59 -15.54
CA GLU A 41 -16.03 -1.92 -15.54
C GLU A 41 -15.89 -2.53 -14.15
N THR A 42 -17.00 -2.63 -13.40
CA THR A 42 -17.15 -3.45 -12.17
C THR A 42 -16.00 -3.41 -11.16
N ASN A 43 -16.13 -2.57 -10.12
CA ASN A 43 -15.69 -2.74 -8.72
C ASN A 43 -14.66 -3.86 -8.35
N ASP A 44 -13.58 -4.05 -9.10
CA ASP A 44 -12.63 -5.15 -8.88
C ASP A 44 -11.40 -4.64 -8.12
N LEU A 45 -11.59 -4.41 -6.82
CA LEU A 45 -10.49 -4.10 -5.89
C LEU A 45 -9.38 -5.16 -5.95
N ALA A 46 -9.74 -6.43 -6.20
CA ALA A 46 -8.75 -7.48 -6.37
C ALA A 46 -7.91 -7.26 -7.64
N GLU A 47 -8.52 -6.90 -8.76
CA GLU A 47 -7.80 -6.53 -9.99
C GLU A 47 -6.91 -5.30 -9.79
N ALA A 48 -7.39 -4.30 -9.05
CA ALA A 48 -6.56 -3.14 -8.70
C ALA A 48 -5.30 -3.55 -7.91
N PHE A 49 -5.42 -4.50 -6.97
CA PHE A 49 -4.27 -5.06 -6.29
C PHE A 49 -3.39 -5.95 -7.18
N ARG A 50 -3.97 -6.74 -8.10
CA ARG A 50 -3.19 -7.52 -9.09
C ARG A 50 -2.28 -6.61 -9.90
N ARG A 51 -2.81 -5.48 -10.38
CA ARG A 51 -2.03 -4.48 -11.14
C ARG A 51 -0.91 -3.88 -10.32
N ALA A 52 -1.20 -3.48 -9.07
CA ALA A 52 -0.17 -2.96 -8.16
C ALA A 52 0.94 -4.00 -7.94
N ILE A 53 0.59 -5.27 -7.71
CA ILE A 53 1.57 -6.36 -7.56
C ILE A 53 2.42 -6.54 -8.82
N ASP A 54 1.80 -6.50 -10.00
CA ASP A 54 2.52 -6.69 -11.27
C ASP A 54 3.52 -5.57 -11.57
N GLU A 55 3.29 -4.35 -11.07
CA GLU A 55 4.29 -3.27 -11.11
C GLU A 55 5.55 -3.66 -10.31
N TYR A 56 5.39 -4.23 -9.12
CA TYR A 56 6.50 -4.65 -8.28
C TYR A 56 7.12 -5.98 -8.69
N ARG A 57 6.37 -6.91 -9.32
CA ARG A 57 6.93 -8.16 -9.87
C ARG A 57 8.01 -7.92 -10.91
N ARG A 58 7.93 -6.83 -11.67
CA ARG A 58 8.97 -6.47 -12.65
C ARG A 58 10.24 -5.93 -11.99
N ALA A 59 10.13 -5.36 -10.78
CA ALA A 59 11.23 -4.72 -10.07
C ALA A 59 11.84 -5.58 -8.95
N SER A 60 11.09 -6.55 -8.40
CA SER A 60 11.48 -7.37 -7.26
C SER A 60 11.79 -8.81 -7.66
N ARG A 61 12.75 -9.43 -6.96
CA ARG A 61 13.05 -10.88 -7.05
C ARG A 61 12.14 -11.74 -6.17
N ALA A 62 11.33 -11.13 -5.31
CA ALA A 62 10.43 -11.84 -4.42
C ALA A 62 9.27 -12.49 -5.19
N ALA A 63 8.89 -13.70 -4.80
CA ALA A 63 7.67 -14.36 -5.25
C ALA A 63 6.47 -13.68 -4.59
N ILE A 64 5.77 -12.83 -5.36
CA ILE A 64 4.57 -12.12 -4.89
C ILE A 64 3.32 -12.85 -5.40
N SER A 65 2.34 -13.04 -4.53
CA SER A 65 1.04 -13.68 -4.85
C SER A 65 -0.13 -12.98 -4.18
N LEU A 66 -1.30 -13.02 -4.84
CA LEU A 66 -2.58 -12.54 -4.33
C LEU A 66 -3.57 -13.71 -4.23
N SER A 67 -4.24 -13.81 -3.09
CA SER A 67 -5.40 -14.67 -2.87
C SER A 67 -6.63 -13.81 -2.57
N VAL A 68 -7.78 -14.20 -3.12
CA VAL A 68 -9.06 -13.52 -2.91
C VAL A 68 -10.05 -14.54 -2.36
N ASN A 69 -10.56 -14.28 -1.17
CA ASN A 69 -11.48 -15.15 -0.46
C ASN A 69 -12.86 -14.50 -0.36
N GLY A 70 -13.89 -15.23 -0.82
CA GLY A 70 -15.27 -14.74 -0.87
C GLY A 70 -15.58 -13.96 -2.14
N ASP A 71 -16.87 -13.68 -2.34
CA ASP A 71 -17.35 -12.96 -3.52
C ASP A 71 -17.08 -11.46 -3.39
N SER A 72 -16.63 -10.85 -4.50
CA SER A 72 -16.46 -9.40 -4.55
C SER A 72 -17.77 -8.70 -4.20
N ARG A 73 -17.67 -7.66 -3.38
CA ARG A 73 -18.82 -6.89 -2.92
C ARG A 73 -18.76 -5.48 -3.42
N GLU A 74 -19.94 -4.97 -3.76
CA GLU A 74 -20.07 -3.55 -4.00
C GLU A 74 -19.76 -2.78 -2.72
N MET A 75 -18.80 -1.87 -2.83
CA MET A 75 -18.40 -0.98 -1.74
C MET A 75 -18.67 0.46 -2.17
N HIS A 76 -18.98 1.29 -1.18
CA HIS A 76 -19.02 2.74 -1.40
C HIS A 76 -17.66 3.21 -1.94
N PRO A 77 -17.61 4.04 -3.01
CA PRO A 77 -16.35 4.41 -3.67
C PRO A 77 -15.28 4.93 -2.70
N VAL A 78 -15.65 5.79 -1.76
CA VAL A 78 -14.72 6.32 -0.74
C VAL A 78 -14.08 5.21 0.10
N VAL A 79 -14.85 4.18 0.49
CA VAL A 79 -14.36 3.06 1.30
C VAL A 79 -13.42 2.19 0.46
N ARG A 80 -13.81 1.89 -0.78
CA ARG A 80 -12.97 1.14 -1.71
C ARG A 80 -11.64 1.84 -1.96
N ASP A 81 -11.66 3.15 -2.19
CA ASP A 81 -10.48 3.95 -2.45
C ASP A 81 -9.53 3.95 -1.25
N GLU A 82 -10.09 3.98 -0.03
CA GLU A 82 -9.29 3.90 1.20
C GLU A 82 -8.70 2.51 1.43
N ILE A 83 -9.47 1.44 1.21
CA ILE A 83 -8.95 0.06 1.30
C ILE A 83 -7.83 -0.15 0.28
N TYR A 84 -8.01 0.34 -0.95
CA TYR A 84 -6.99 0.27 -1.98
C TYR A 84 -5.72 1.01 -1.56
N ARG A 85 -5.84 2.24 -1.04
CA ARG A 85 -4.69 3.03 -0.57
C ARG A 85 -3.90 2.30 0.52
N ILE A 86 -4.61 1.72 1.49
CA ILE A 86 -4.00 0.95 2.59
C ILE A 86 -3.27 -0.28 2.02
N GLY A 87 -3.94 -1.06 1.18
CA GLY A 87 -3.36 -2.29 0.63
C GLY A 87 -2.20 -2.01 -0.34
N TYR A 88 -2.28 -0.95 -1.14
CA TYR A 88 -1.20 -0.53 -2.04
C TYR A 88 0.06 -0.18 -1.25
N GLU A 89 -0.08 0.59 -0.17
CA GLU A 89 1.04 0.95 0.68
C GLU A 89 1.62 -0.26 1.42
N ALA A 90 0.77 -1.18 1.86
CA ALA A 90 1.22 -2.44 2.46
C ALA A 90 2.01 -3.30 1.45
N ILE A 91 1.52 -3.43 0.21
CA ILE A 91 2.21 -4.15 -0.87
C ILE A 91 3.56 -3.50 -1.16
N ARG A 92 3.58 -2.17 -1.31
CA ARG A 92 4.81 -1.40 -1.55
C ARG A 92 5.82 -1.63 -0.43
N ASN A 93 5.41 -1.48 0.83
CA ASN A 93 6.29 -1.66 1.98
C ASN A 93 6.84 -3.08 2.06
N ALA A 94 6.01 -4.09 1.81
CA ALA A 94 6.46 -5.47 1.76
C ALA A 94 7.46 -5.68 0.61
N CYS A 95 7.18 -5.21 -0.60
CA CYS A 95 8.03 -5.44 -1.76
C CYS A 95 9.34 -4.64 -1.72
N ALA A 96 9.32 -3.42 -1.19
CA ALA A 96 10.48 -2.52 -1.15
C ALA A 96 11.35 -2.72 0.09
N HIS A 97 10.78 -3.14 1.22
CA HIS A 97 11.47 -3.08 2.52
C HIS A 97 11.55 -4.40 3.29
N SER A 98 10.75 -5.43 2.95
CA SER A 98 10.78 -6.67 3.73
C SER A 98 12.08 -7.46 3.60
N GLY A 99 12.77 -7.35 2.47
CA GLY A 99 13.93 -8.19 2.14
C GLY A 99 13.62 -9.69 2.01
N GLY A 100 12.34 -10.07 2.06
CA GLY A 100 11.87 -11.44 1.95
C GLY A 100 11.89 -11.96 0.52
N ASP A 101 11.97 -13.28 0.38
CA ASP A 101 11.88 -13.98 -0.90
C ASP A 101 10.44 -14.27 -1.33
N ARG A 102 9.46 -14.09 -0.43
CA ARG A 102 8.04 -14.32 -0.67
C ARG A 102 7.16 -13.27 0.01
N VAL A 103 6.17 -12.77 -0.72
CA VAL A 103 5.13 -11.86 -0.22
C VAL A 103 3.76 -12.42 -0.58
N GLU A 104 2.90 -12.61 0.41
CA GLU A 104 1.54 -13.10 0.23
C GLU A 104 0.54 -12.03 0.62
N ILE A 105 -0.38 -11.74 -0.29
CA ILE A 105 -1.47 -10.80 -0.06
C ILE A 105 -2.78 -11.59 -0.08
N MET A 106 -3.63 -11.34 0.91
CA MET A 106 -4.95 -11.96 1.03
C MET A 106 -6.01 -10.88 1.15
N LEU A 107 -6.95 -10.86 0.21
CA LEU A 107 -8.16 -10.03 0.25
C LEU A 107 -9.34 -10.91 0.62
N ALA A 108 -9.98 -10.68 1.77
CA ALA A 108 -11.09 -11.48 2.24
C ALA A 108 -12.38 -10.64 2.38
N TYR A 109 -13.45 -11.06 1.70
CA TYR A 109 -14.79 -10.50 1.82
C TYR A 109 -15.57 -11.27 2.89
N ALA A 110 -15.43 -10.86 4.15
CA ALA A 110 -16.11 -11.52 5.27
C ALA A 110 -17.60 -11.15 5.35
N HIS A 111 -18.48 -12.12 5.57
CA HIS A 111 -19.82 -11.85 6.12
C HIS A 111 -19.67 -11.48 7.61
N ASP A 112 -20.62 -10.73 8.16
CA ASP A 112 -20.62 -10.20 9.53
C ASP A 112 -19.95 -11.19 10.51
N THR A 113 -18.73 -10.87 10.95
CA THR A 113 -17.88 -11.80 11.66
C THR A 113 -18.16 -11.65 13.14
N HIS A 114 -18.95 -12.57 13.69
CA HIS A 114 -18.85 -12.87 15.10
C HIS A 114 -17.48 -13.53 15.30
N VAL A 115 -16.46 -12.72 15.63
CA VAL A 115 -15.13 -13.24 15.95
C VAL A 115 -15.22 -13.90 17.32
N ALA A 116 -15.53 -15.20 17.34
CA ALA A 116 -15.36 -16.03 18.52
C ALA A 116 -13.86 -16.34 18.66
N TYR A 117 -13.23 -15.76 19.67
CA TYR A 117 -11.90 -16.18 20.10
C TYR A 117 -11.99 -17.54 20.83
N PRO A 118 -11.11 -18.51 20.53
CA PRO A 118 -10.91 -19.68 21.38
C PRO A 118 -10.19 -19.32 22.68
#